data_AF-A0A2R8NEG8-F1
#
_entry.id   AF-A0A2R8NEG8-F1
#
_cell.length_a   1.000
_cell.length_b   1.000
_cell.length_c   1.000
_cell.angle_alpha   90.00
_cell.angle_beta   90.00
_cell.angle_gamma   90.00
#
_symmetry.space_group_name_H-M   'P 1'
#
loop_
_entity.id
_entity.type
_entity.pdbx_description
1 polymer ?
#
loop_
_entity_poly.entity_id
_entity_poly.type
_entity_poly.pdbx_seq_one_letter_code
_entity_poly.pdbx_strand_id
1 'polypeptide(L)'
;MAATKFWALLQGWRTGVQRSCGLRLLSQTQGPPDYPSFVESVDEYQFVERLLPATRIPVPPKHEHYPTPSGWQPPRDLTLPLNWLRQLSVPGSPTWSLP
;
A
#
# COMPACT_ATOMS: atom_id res chain seq x y z
N MET A 1 -56.03 48.71 42.03
CA MET A 1 -54.71 49.21 41.57
C MET A 1 -53.70 48.05 41.63
N ALA A 2 -53.62 47.21 40.61
CA ALA A 2 -52.77 45.99 40.63
C ALA A 2 -52.44 45.48 39.21
N ALA A 3 -52.18 46.38 38.25
CA ALA A 3 -51.93 46.01 36.86
C ALA A 3 -50.60 46.57 36.30
N THR A 4 -49.66 46.92 37.17
CA THR A 4 -48.34 47.45 36.79
C THR A 4 -47.20 46.44 36.94
N LYS A 5 -47.50 45.18 37.29
CA LYS A 5 -46.45 44.16 37.51
C LYS A 5 -46.19 43.26 36.32
N PHE A 6 -47.02 43.31 35.27
CA PHE A 6 -46.89 42.38 34.14
C PHE A 6 -45.96 42.89 33.02
N TRP A 7 -45.74 44.20 32.92
CA TRP A 7 -44.84 44.78 31.92
C TRP A 7 -43.35 44.70 32.30
N ALA A 8 -43.02 44.40 33.56
CA ALA A 8 -41.64 44.25 34.01
C ALA A 8 -40.99 42.92 33.56
N LEU A 9 -41.78 41.92 33.14
CA LEU A 9 -41.26 40.63 32.67
C LEU A 9 -40.96 40.60 31.17
N LEU A 10 -41.40 41.60 30.41
CA LEU A 10 -41.19 41.67 28.95
C LEU A 10 -39.93 42.44 28.53
N GLN A 11 -39.34 43.24 29.43
CA GLN A 11 -38.13 44.02 29.12
C GLN A 11 -36.82 43.26 29.36
N GLY A 12 -36.87 42.04 29.92
CA GLY A 12 -35.67 41.26 30.27
C GLY A 12 -34.95 40.58 29.11
N TRP A 13 -35.47 40.64 27.88
CA TRP A 13 -34.96 39.86 26.74
C TRP A 13 -34.22 40.69 25.68
N ARG A 14 -33.98 41.99 25.93
CA ARG A 14 -33.35 42.90 24.94
C ARG A 14 -31.85 43.14 25.10
N THR A 15 -31.18 42.45 26.01
CA THR A 15 -29.73 42.58 26.20
C THR A 15 -29.10 41.19 26.33
N GLY A 16 -29.15 40.42 25.25
CA GLY A 16 -28.72 39.02 25.31
C GLY A 16 -28.11 38.48 24.03
N VAL A 17 -27.59 39.31 23.13
CA VAL A 17 -26.76 38.81 22.02
C VAL A 17 -25.69 39.84 21.64
N GLN A 18 -24.68 40.00 22.48
CA GLN A 18 -23.37 40.38 21.94
C GLN A 18 -22.87 39.17 21.16
N ARG A 19 -23.06 39.17 19.84
CA ARG A 19 -22.31 38.31 18.92
C ARG A 19 -20.86 38.77 18.91
N SER A 20 -20.16 38.57 20.02
CA SER A 20 -18.71 38.41 19.96
C SER A 20 -18.46 37.03 19.38
N CYS A 21 -18.66 36.89 18.07
CA CYS A 21 -17.79 36.04 17.30
C CYS A 21 -16.43 36.73 17.32
N GLY A 22 -15.76 36.70 18.47
CA GLY A 22 -14.33 36.87 18.53
C GLY A 22 -13.80 35.74 17.68
N LEU A 23 -13.53 36.06 16.41
CA LEU A 23 -12.73 35.23 15.54
C LEU A 23 -11.49 34.93 16.36
N ARG A 24 -11.43 33.74 16.95
CA ARG A 24 -10.16 33.11 17.27
C ARG A 24 -9.52 32.92 15.90
N LEU A 25 -8.89 33.99 15.43
CA LEU A 25 -7.80 33.93 14.49
C LEU A 25 -6.66 33.25 15.26
N LEU A 26 -6.84 31.96 15.54
CA LEU A 26 -5.73 31.05 15.66
C LEU A 26 -5.32 30.74 14.23
N SER A 27 -4.85 31.77 13.52
CA SER A 27 -3.65 31.57 12.73
C SER A 27 -2.55 31.24 13.74
N GLN A 28 -2.57 30.02 14.28
CA GLN A 28 -1.32 29.30 14.36
C GLN A 28 -0.86 29.23 12.90
N THR A 29 -0.19 30.28 12.45
CA THR A 29 0.92 30.10 11.54
C THR A 29 1.89 29.26 12.37
N GLN A 30 1.65 27.95 12.41
CA GLN A 30 2.68 26.99 12.77
C GLN A 30 3.79 27.34 11.80
N GLY A 31 4.84 27.99 12.33
CA GLY A 31 6.05 28.23 11.56
C GLY A 31 6.50 26.91 10.94
N PRO A 32 7.36 26.96 9.92
CA PRO A 32 7.93 25.75 9.32
C PRO A 32 8.34 24.80 10.44
N PRO A 33 7.91 23.53 10.43
CA PRO A 33 8.27 22.60 11.48
C PRO A 33 9.81 22.58 11.57
N ASP A 34 10.33 22.67 12.79
CA ASP A 34 11.77 22.70 13.05
C ASP A 34 12.31 21.28 12.81
N TYR A 35 12.53 20.95 11.54
CA TYR A 35 13.00 19.64 11.12
C TYR A 35 14.51 19.54 11.37
N PRO A 36 14.98 18.41 11.92
CA PRO A 36 16.41 18.18 12.03
C PRO A 36 17.06 18.14 10.65
N SER A 37 18.31 18.60 10.56
CA SER A 37 19.14 18.43 9.37
C SER A 37 19.35 16.95 9.06
N PHE A 38 19.37 16.59 7.79
CA PHE A 38 19.67 15.23 7.33
C PHE A 38 20.88 15.24 6.39
N VAL A 39 21.51 14.08 6.25
CA VAL A 39 22.58 13.83 5.28
C VAL A 39 22.09 12.72 4.37
N GLU A 40 22.05 12.98 3.07
CA GLU A 40 21.72 11.99 2.07
C GLU A 40 22.94 11.12 1.79
N SER A 41 22.73 9.81 1.73
CA SER A 41 23.79 8.85 1.41
C SER A 41 23.32 7.90 0.31
N VAL A 42 24.23 7.58 -0.59
CA VAL A 42 23.96 6.72 -1.76
C VAL A 42 24.43 5.29 -1.52
N ASP A 43 25.47 5.10 -0.69
CA ASP A 43 26.11 3.81 -0.45
C ASP A 43 25.16 2.81 0.25
N GLU A 44 24.27 3.29 1.12
CA GLU A 44 23.27 2.47 1.80
C GLU A 44 22.10 2.07 0.90
N TYR A 45 21.94 2.69 -0.27
CA TYR A 45 20.83 2.39 -1.17
C TYR A 45 20.93 0.96 -1.76
N GLN A 46 22.13 0.37 -1.82
CA GLN A 46 22.33 -1.01 -2.28
C GLN A 46 21.50 -2.05 -1.51
N PHE A 47 21.13 -1.77 -0.25
CA PHE A 47 20.30 -2.65 0.55
C PHE A 47 18.83 -2.57 0.16
N VAL A 48 18.38 -1.41 -0.33
CA VAL A 48 17.02 -1.18 -0.83
C VAL A 48 16.83 -1.86 -2.18
N GLU A 49 17.85 -1.82 -3.05
CA GLU A 49 17.78 -2.45 -4.38
C GLU A 49 17.47 -3.95 -4.31
N ARG A 50 18.00 -4.66 -3.29
CA ARG A 50 17.77 -6.10 -3.09
C ARG A 50 16.35 -6.43 -2.64
N LEU A 51 15.60 -5.45 -2.14
CA LEU A 51 14.20 -5.61 -1.74
C LEU A 51 13.24 -5.49 -2.92
N LEU A 52 13.68 -4.88 -4.02
CA LEU A 52 12.86 -4.74 -5.21
C LEU A 52 12.60 -6.13 -5.82
N PRO A 53 11.33 -6.50 -6.10
CA PRO A 53 11.03 -7.80 -6.66
C PRO A 53 11.59 -7.91 -8.08
N ALA A 54 12.14 -9.08 -8.41
CA ALA A 54 12.55 -9.38 -9.78
C ALA A 54 11.33 -9.39 -10.71
N THR A 55 11.40 -8.66 -11.82
CA THR A 55 10.30 -8.55 -12.79
C THR A 55 10.16 -9.79 -13.68
N ARG A 56 11.21 -10.62 -13.74
CA ARG A 56 11.28 -11.81 -14.58
C ARG A 56 11.74 -13.00 -13.76
N ILE A 57 11.17 -14.17 -14.06
CA ILE A 57 11.59 -15.43 -13.47
C ILE A 57 13.02 -15.72 -13.94
N PRO A 58 13.97 -15.98 -13.03
CA PRO A 58 15.33 -16.30 -13.42
C PRO A 58 15.39 -17.66 -14.12
N VAL A 59 16.34 -17.80 -15.03
CA VAL A 59 16.63 -19.10 -15.67
C VAL A 59 17.12 -20.07 -14.58
N PRO A 60 16.63 -21.31 -14.54
CA PRO A 60 17.10 -22.30 -13.58
C PRO A 60 18.63 -22.47 -13.66
N PRO A 61 19.35 -22.51 -12.52
CA PRO A 61 20.79 -22.72 -12.53
C PRO A 61 21.13 -24.10 -13.10
N LYS A 62 22.27 -24.18 -13.79
CA LYS A 62 22.83 -25.46 -14.25
C LYS A 62 23.51 -26.15 -13.07
N HIS A 63 23.22 -27.43 -12.88
CA HIS A 63 23.82 -28.28 -11.87
C HIS A 63 24.62 -29.38 -12.55
N GLU A 64 25.74 -29.80 -11.92
CA GLU A 64 26.58 -30.89 -12.44
C GLU A 64 25.84 -32.24 -12.44
N HIS A 65 25.02 -32.47 -11.42
CA HIS A 65 24.27 -33.71 -11.24
C HIS A 65 22.77 -33.42 -11.19
N TYR A 66 22.01 -34.23 -11.93
CA TYR A 66 20.55 -34.23 -11.94
C TYR A 66 20.02 -35.63 -11.59
N PRO A 67 18.84 -35.74 -10.94
CA PRO A 67 18.00 -34.65 -10.45
C PRO A 67 18.63 -33.90 -9.26
N THR A 68 18.20 -32.67 -9.01
CA THR A 68 18.59 -31.93 -7.81
C THR A 68 18.04 -32.62 -6.55
N PRO A 69 18.51 -32.29 -5.33
CA PRO A 69 17.94 -32.83 -4.09
C PRO A 69 16.42 -32.61 -3.93
N SER A 70 15.86 -31.57 -4.57
CA SER A 70 14.42 -31.32 -4.64
C SER A 70 13.67 -32.22 -5.65
N GLY A 71 14.37 -33.08 -6.38
CA GLY A 71 13.83 -33.94 -7.44
C GLY A 71 13.65 -33.22 -8.79
N TRP A 72 14.06 -31.96 -8.91
CA TRP A 72 13.90 -31.20 -10.17
C TRP A 72 14.93 -31.62 -11.22
N GLN A 73 14.48 -31.73 -12.48
CA GLN A 73 15.34 -32.02 -13.62
C GLN A 73 14.87 -31.15 -14.82
N PRO A 74 15.79 -30.51 -15.57
CA PRO A 74 15.41 -29.77 -16.76
C PRO A 74 14.82 -30.70 -17.82
N PRO A 75 13.92 -30.20 -18.69
CA PRO A 75 13.46 -30.96 -19.85
C PRO A 75 14.65 -31.42 -20.69
N ARG A 76 14.58 -32.66 -21.19
CA ARG A 76 15.60 -33.16 -22.12
C ARG A 76 15.53 -32.35 -23.40
N ASP A 77 16.68 -31.93 -23.92
CA ASP A 77 16.76 -31.31 -25.25
C ASP A 77 16.36 -32.35 -26.30
N LEU A 78 15.06 -32.41 -26.61
CA LEU A 78 14.51 -33.29 -27.62
C LEU A 78 14.52 -32.53 -28.94
N THR A 79 15.44 -32.88 -29.83
CA THR A 79 15.42 -32.51 -31.26
C THR A 79 14.32 -33.27 -32.02
N LEU A 80 13.14 -33.42 -31.41
CA LEU A 80 12.03 -34.17 -32.00
C LEU A 80 11.01 -33.20 -32.58
N PRO A 81 10.36 -33.54 -33.71
CA PRO A 81 9.37 -32.68 -34.34
C PRO A 81 8.22 -32.35 -33.38
N LEU A 82 7.71 -31.12 -33.48
CA LEU A 82 6.69 -30.49 -32.63
C LEU A 82 5.43 -31.35 -32.40
N ASN A 83 5.17 -32.35 -33.25
CA ASN A 83 4.04 -33.27 -33.10
C ASN A 83 4.22 -34.33 -31.99
N TRP A 84 5.45 -34.58 -31.53
CA TRP A 84 5.75 -35.58 -30.50
C TRP A 84 5.45 -35.11 -29.08
N LEU A 85 5.49 -33.79 -28.82
CA LEU A 85 5.26 -33.21 -27.49
C LEU A 85 3.83 -33.44 -26.96
N ARG A 86 2.90 -33.86 -27.82
CA ARG A 86 1.51 -34.20 -27.42
C ARG A 86 1.38 -35.62 -26.86
N GLN A 87 2.37 -36.49 -27.06
CA GLN A 87 2.33 -37.90 -26.63
C GLN A 87 2.97 -38.16 -25.27
N LEU A 88 3.71 -37.19 -24.71
CA LEU A 88 4.26 -37.29 -23.35
C LEU A 88 3.25 -36.91 -22.26
N SER A 89 1.96 -36.75 -22.61
CA SER A 89 0.90 -36.71 -21.62
C SER A 89 0.84 -38.08 -20.94
N VAL A 90 1.57 -38.21 -19.84
CA VAL A 90 1.55 -39.38 -18.97
C VAL A 90 0.08 -39.66 -18.64
N PRO A 91 -0.43 -40.89 -18.86
CA PRO A 91 -1.80 -41.21 -18.51
C PRO A 91 -1.95 -41.05 -16.99
N GLY A 92 -2.67 -40.00 -16.57
CA GLY A 92 -2.89 -39.68 -15.15
C GLY A 92 -2.57 -38.24 -14.70
N SER A 93 -2.13 -37.33 -15.58
CA SER A 93 -2.01 -35.91 -15.18
C SER A 93 -3.39 -35.27 -15.01
N PRO A 94 -3.70 -34.61 -13.88
CA PRO A 94 -4.97 -33.93 -13.72
C PRO A 94 -5.03 -32.77 -14.72
N THR A 95 -5.99 -32.85 -15.64
CA THR A 95 -6.40 -31.73 -16.48
C THR A 95 -6.85 -30.59 -15.57
N TRP A 96 -5.96 -29.63 -15.31
CA TRP A 96 -6.36 -28.33 -14.79
C TRP A 96 -7.22 -27.67 -15.86
N SER A 97 -8.53 -27.94 -15.76
CA SER A 97 -9.56 -27.27 -16.51
C SER A 97 -9.70 -25.90 -15.87
N LEU A 98 -9.19 -24.87 -16.52
CA LEU A 98 -9.52 -23.49 -16.17
C LEU A 98 -10.91 -23.16 -16.74
N PRO A 99 -11.71 -22.34 -16.02
CA PRO A 99 -13.10 -22.07 -16.33
C PRO A 99 -13.33 -21.37 -17.67
#